data_AF-A0A7X6YYS5-F1
#
_entry.id   AF-A0A7X6YYS5-F1
#
_cell.length_a   1.000
_cell.length_b   1.000
_cell.length_c   1.000
_cell.angle_alpha   90.00
_cell.angle_beta   90.00
_cell.angle_gamma   90.00
#
_symmetry.space_group_name_H-M   'P 1'
#
loop_
_entity.id
_entity.type
_entity.pdbx_description
1 polymer ?
#
loop_
_entity_poly.entity_id
_entity_poly.type
_entity_poly.pdbx_seq_one_letter_code
_entity_poly.pdbx_strand_id
1 'polypeptide(L)'
;SYAVAGIITLTHNVLLILGLLAITRLSFGIETVIIILALLLYSINNMVVTFDRLRESVAESKEVWTTESRRVYYNKALQDTMYGQIFSAISLFAIIIALLLFSGASILAANVILALASIVAFYGCYLFLPHIWVYFDSHFAVLRAKRKARKKPRVKEANEVEEYIFFGVND
;
A
#
# COMPACT_ATOMS: atom_id res chain seq x y z
N SER A 1 -3.19 -5.83 6.48
CA SER A 1 -3.58 -4.62 5.73
C SER A 1 -2.56 -4.29 4.65
N TYR A 2 -1.27 -4.11 4.97
CA TYR A 2 -0.22 -3.73 4.01
C TYR A 2 -0.18 -4.56 2.70
N ALA A 3 -0.03 -5.89 2.80
CA ALA A 3 0.08 -6.74 1.60
C ALA A 3 -1.15 -6.66 0.69
N VAL A 4 -2.36 -6.69 1.27
CA VAL A 4 -3.61 -6.59 0.52
C VAL A 4 -3.71 -5.24 -0.21
N ALA A 5 -3.37 -4.14 0.49
CA ALA A 5 -3.38 -2.81 -0.11
C ALA A 5 -2.36 -2.70 -1.25
N GLY A 6 -1.15 -3.23 -1.06
CA GLY A 6 -0.11 -3.23 -2.11
C GLY A 6 -0.51 -4.03 -3.35
N ILE A 7 -1.09 -5.22 -3.18
CA ILE A 7 -1.55 -6.04 -4.32
C ILE A 7 -2.65 -5.31 -5.10
N ILE A 8 -3.64 -4.72 -4.41
CA ILE A 8 -4.73 -4.00 -5.07
C ILE A 8 -4.20 -2.79 -5.85
N THR A 9 -3.25 -2.04 -5.29
CA THR A 9 -2.60 -0.92 -5.99
C THR A 9 -1.82 -1.38 -7.22
N LEU A 10 -1.10 -2.50 -7.14
CA LEU A 10 -0.40 -3.06 -8.31
C LEU A 10 -1.37 -3.47 -9.41
N THR A 11 -2.44 -4.18 -9.04
CA THR A 11 -3.49 -4.56 -9.99
C THR A 11 -4.10 -3.32 -10.65
N HIS A 12 -4.41 -2.28 -9.89
CA HIS A 12 -4.91 -1.02 -10.43
C HIS A 12 -3.92 -0.39 -11.44
N ASN A 13 -2.63 -0.31 -11.09
CA ASN A 13 -1.61 0.26 -11.98
C ASN A 13 -1.47 -0.54 -13.28
N VAL A 14 -1.45 -1.87 -13.20
CA VAL A 14 -1.38 -2.75 -14.37
C VAL A 14 -2.63 -2.59 -15.24
N LEU A 15 -3.83 -2.51 -14.64
CA LEU A 15 -5.07 -2.30 -15.38
C LEU A 15 -5.09 -0.96 -16.12
N LEU A 16 -4.56 0.11 -15.54
CA LEU A 16 -4.46 1.41 -16.22
C LEU A 16 -3.58 1.34 -17.47
N ILE A 17 -2.44 0.65 -17.38
CA ILE A 17 -1.53 0.50 -18.53
C ILE A 17 -2.09 -0.46 -19.59
N LEU A 18 -2.74 -1.54 -19.19
CA LEU A 18 -3.46 -2.41 -20.13
C LEU A 18 -4.61 -1.65 -20.83
N GLY A 19 -5.34 -0.81 -20.12
CA GLY A 19 -6.38 0.05 -20.70
C GLY A 19 -5.80 1.06 -21.69
N LEU A 20 -4.67 1.69 -21.35
CA LEU A 20 -3.96 2.60 -22.25
C LEU A 20 -3.45 1.90 -23.52
N LEU A 21 -2.90 0.69 -23.39
CA LEU A 21 -2.46 -0.13 -24.52
C LEU A 21 -3.64 -0.50 -25.44
N ALA A 22 -4.79 -0.86 -24.86
CA ALA A 22 -5.99 -1.16 -25.62
C ALA A 22 -6.48 0.06 -26.44
N ILE A 23 -6.42 1.26 -25.87
CA ILE A 23 -6.82 2.51 -26.56
C ILE A 23 -5.84 2.87 -27.67
N THR A 24 -4.54 2.78 -27.40
CA THR A 24 -3.46 3.13 -28.34
C THR A 24 -3.29 2.10 -29.46
N ARG A 25 -3.98 0.95 -29.37
CA ARG A 25 -3.91 -0.18 -30.32
C ARG A 25 -2.48 -0.64 -30.59
N LEU A 26 -1.58 -0.50 -29.60
CA LEU A 26 -0.24 -1.04 -29.73
C LEU A 26 -0.31 -2.57 -29.79
N SER A 27 0.53 -3.16 -30.63
CA SER A 27 0.61 -4.62 -30.72
C SER A 27 1.03 -5.19 -29.36
N PHE A 28 0.29 -6.17 -28.87
CA PHE A 28 0.71 -6.96 -27.72
C PHE A 28 1.93 -7.78 -28.14
N GLY A 29 3.09 -7.41 -27.61
CA GLY A 29 4.38 -7.98 -27.97
C GLY A 29 5.35 -8.02 -26.80
N ILE A 30 6.63 -8.19 -27.10
CA ILE A 30 7.68 -8.22 -26.08
C ILE A 30 7.80 -6.86 -25.37
N GLU A 31 7.48 -5.78 -26.08
CA GLU A 31 7.46 -4.40 -25.59
C GLU A 31 6.45 -4.24 -24.45
N THR A 32 5.26 -4.83 -24.58
CA THR A 32 4.22 -4.77 -23.55
C THR A 32 4.68 -5.44 -22.26
N VAL A 33 5.33 -6.61 -22.37
CA VAL A 33 5.86 -7.33 -21.20
C VAL A 33 6.93 -6.51 -20.51
N ILE A 34 7.84 -5.90 -21.26
CA ILE A 34 8.89 -5.02 -20.73
C ILE A 34 8.29 -3.83 -19.98
N ILE A 35 7.28 -3.18 -20.55
CA ILE A 35 6.59 -2.04 -19.92
C ILE A 35 5.91 -2.46 -18.61
N ILE A 36 5.18 -3.57 -18.60
CA ILE A 36 4.50 -4.06 -17.40
C ILE A 36 5.53 -4.46 -16.33
N LEU A 37 6.63 -5.10 -16.72
CA LEU A 37 7.71 -5.46 -15.80
C LEU A 37 8.34 -4.20 -15.18
N ALA A 38 8.68 -3.21 -16.00
CA ALA A 38 9.23 -1.94 -15.53
C ALA A 38 8.26 -1.20 -14.58
N LEU A 39 6.97 -1.19 -14.90
CA LEU A 39 5.91 -0.65 -14.05
C LEU A 39 5.89 -1.35 -12.68
N LEU A 40 5.91 -2.68 -12.67
CA LEU A 40 5.88 -3.47 -11.44
C LEU A 40 7.12 -3.24 -10.59
N LEU A 41 8.31 -3.25 -11.20
CA LEU A 41 9.57 -3.00 -10.50
C LEU A 41 9.55 -1.64 -9.82
N TYR A 42 9.16 -0.60 -10.55
CA TYR A 42 9.13 0.75 -10.01
C TYR A 42 8.02 0.92 -8.96
N SER A 43 6.82 0.40 -9.22
CA SER A 43 5.70 0.49 -8.27
C SER A 43 6.01 -0.24 -6.97
N ILE A 44 6.58 -1.45 -7.01
CA ILE A 44 6.92 -2.21 -5.79
C ILE A 44 8.00 -1.49 -5.00
N ASN A 45 9.05 -0.99 -5.66
CA ASN A 45 10.12 -0.23 -5.01
C ASN A 45 9.56 0.94 -4.19
N ASN A 46 8.66 1.72 -4.79
CA ASN A 46 8.10 2.90 -4.14
C ASN A 46 7.24 2.50 -2.93
N MET A 47 6.41 1.47 -3.08
CA MET A 47 5.54 0.99 -2.01
C MET A 47 6.30 0.40 -0.83
N VAL A 48 7.35 -0.38 -1.07
CA VAL A 48 8.15 -1.02 0.01
C VAL A 48 8.79 0.06 0.88
N VAL A 49 9.43 1.06 0.25
CA VAL A 49 10.07 2.17 0.97
C VAL A 49 9.05 2.96 1.80
N THR A 50 7.89 3.32 1.22
CA THR A 50 6.83 4.04 1.96
C THR A 50 6.24 3.17 3.08
N PHE A 51 6.02 1.88 2.84
CA PHE A 51 5.49 0.98 3.86
C PHE A 51 6.45 0.70 5.00
N ASP A 52 7.75 0.63 4.73
CA ASP A 52 8.74 0.47 5.79
C ASP A 52 8.82 1.74 6.64
N ARG A 53 8.81 2.92 6.03
CA ARG A 53 8.75 4.18 6.80
C ARG A 53 7.45 4.34 7.59
N LEU A 54 6.33 3.87 7.02
CA LEU A 54 5.05 3.84 7.71
C LEU A 54 5.12 2.90 8.92
N ARG A 55 5.69 1.70 8.79
CA ARG A 55 5.84 0.77 9.91
C ARG A 55 6.68 1.37 11.04
N GLU A 56 7.77 2.04 10.69
CA GLU A 56 8.63 2.75 11.65
C GLU A 56 7.87 3.87 12.38
N SER A 57 7.21 4.75 11.62
CA SER A 57 6.40 5.86 12.17
C SER A 57 5.28 5.36 13.10
N VAL A 58 4.77 4.16 12.83
CA VAL A 58 3.72 3.50 13.61
C VAL A 58 4.27 2.84 14.86
N ALA A 59 5.43 2.21 14.79
CA ALA A 59 6.10 1.60 15.92
C ALA A 59 6.52 2.63 16.99
N GLU A 60 6.89 3.83 16.55
CA GLU A 60 7.24 4.96 17.43
C GLU A 60 6.01 5.62 18.10
N SER A 61 4.81 5.37 17.57
CA SER A 61 3.60 6.03 18.05
C SER A 61 3.08 5.42 19.36
N LYS A 62 2.76 6.28 20.33
CA LYS A 62 2.11 5.90 21.60
C LYS A 62 0.60 6.19 21.59
N GLU A 63 0.07 6.66 20.46
CA GLU A 63 -1.31 7.14 20.35
C GLU A 63 -2.33 6.05 20.06
N VAL A 64 -3.60 6.37 20.35
CA VAL A 64 -4.74 5.51 20.02
C VAL A 64 -4.95 5.50 18.50
N TRP A 65 -5.08 4.29 17.96
CA TRP A 65 -5.24 4.03 16.53
C TRP A 65 -6.66 4.34 16.03
N THR A 66 -6.89 5.59 15.66
CA THR A 66 -8.11 6.06 14.98
C THR A 66 -7.91 6.09 13.45
N THR A 67 -8.99 6.30 12.71
CA THR A 67 -8.91 6.43 11.24
C THR A 67 -8.20 7.72 10.82
N GLU A 68 -8.34 8.80 11.59
CA GLU A 68 -7.62 10.05 11.31
C GLU A 68 -6.14 9.93 11.65
N SER A 69 -5.78 9.33 12.79
CA SER A 69 -4.35 9.13 13.11
C SER A 69 -3.65 8.27 12.07
N ARG A 70 -4.32 7.24 11.54
CA ARG A 70 -3.83 6.46 10.37
C ARG A 70 -3.46 7.32 9.17
N ARG A 71 -4.32 8.27 8.80
CA ARG A 71 -4.06 9.17 7.65
C ARG A 71 -2.87 10.07 7.93
N VAL A 72 -2.77 10.62 9.14
CA VAL A 72 -1.66 11.49 9.55
C VAL A 72 -0.32 10.73 9.48
N TYR A 73 -0.25 9.52 10.04
CA TYR A 73 0.98 8.71 10.00
C TYR A 73 1.36 8.29 8.58
N TYR A 74 0.38 7.94 7.74
CA TYR A 74 0.64 7.64 6.34
C TYR A 74 1.18 8.86 5.60
N ASN A 75 0.56 10.03 5.79
CA ASN A 75 1.01 11.26 5.15
C ASN A 75 2.43 11.66 5.60
N LYS A 76 2.75 11.48 6.90
CA LYS A 76 4.10 11.67 7.41
C LYS A 76 5.10 10.73 6.72
N ALA A 77 4.78 9.43 6.63
CA ALA A 77 5.64 8.46 5.96
C ALA A 77 5.84 8.77 4.46
N LEU A 78 4.80 9.28 3.78
CA LEU A 78 4.92 9.78 2.41
C LEU A 78 5.89 10.95 2.34
N GLN A 79 5.71 11.98 3.17
CA GLN A 79 6.58 13.16 3.17
C GLN A 79 8.05 12.79 3.42
N ASP A 80 8.30 11.90 4.38
CA ASP A 80 9.66 11.44 4.71
C ASP A 80 10.30 10.68 3.53
N THR A 81 9.53 9.90 2.77
CA THR A 81 10.04 9.12 1.64
C THR A 81 10.04 9.89 0.32
N MET A 82 9.31 11.02 0.24
CA MET A 82 9.04 11.72 -1.01
C MET A 82 10.29 12.22 -1.71
N TYR A 83 11.26 12.73 -0.97
CA TYR A 83 12.52 13.22 -1.56
C TYR A 83 13.23 12.11 -2.34
N GLY A 84 13.47 10.95 -1.71
CA GLY A 84 14.16 9.83 -2.37
C GLY A 84 13.39 9.30 -3.59
N GLN A 85 12.06 9.25 -3.48
CA GLN A 85 11.19 8.82 -4.57
C GLN A 85 11.17 9.79 -5.76
N ILE A 86 11.19 11.11 -5.50
CA ILE A 86 11.30 12.14 -6.54
C ILE A 86 12.64 12.05 -7.24
N PHE A 87 13.74 11.90 -6.51
CA PHE A 87 15.06 11.73 -7.14
C PHE A 87 15.11 10.48 -8.02
N SER A 88 14.57 9.36 -7.52
CA SER A 88 14.45 8.13 -8.33
C SER A 88 13.58 8.34 -9.57
N ALA A 89 12.45 9.05 -9.44
CA ALA A 89 11.59 9.39 -10.57
C ALA A 89 12.34 10.24 -11.61
N ILE A 90 13.03 11.30 -11.18
CA ILE A 90 13.81 12.17 -12.07
C ILE A 90 14.88 11.39 -12.82
N SER A 91 15.63 10.52 -12.13
CA SER A 91 16.63 9.66 -12.79
C SER A 91 15.99 8.73 -13.82
N LEU A 92 14.85 8.13 -13.51
CA LEU A 92 14.11 7.30 -14.46
C LEU A 92 13.60 8.09 -15.66
N PHE A 93 13.02 9.27 -15.44
CA PHE A 93 12.55 10.15 -16.51
C PHE A 93 13.69 10.66 -17.37
N ALA A 94 14.87 10.93 -16.82
CA ALA A 94 16.04 11.31 -17.61
C ALA A 94 16.43 10.21 -18.60
N ILE A 95 16.44 8.94 -18.17
CA ILE A 95 16.68 7.78 -19.04
C ILE A 95 15.59 7.67 -20.10
N ILE A 96 14.32 7.78 -19.71
CA ILE A 96 13.19 7.67 -20.64
C ILE A 96 13.21 8.81 -21.67
N ILE A 97 13.55 10.04 -21.28
CA ILE A 97 13.70 11.18 -22.20
C ILE A 97 14.81 10.89 -23.21
N ALA A 98 15.96 10.35 -22.77
CA ALA A 98 17.00 9.92 -23.69
C ALA A 98 16.49 8.84 -24.66
N LEU A 99 15.75 7.85 -24.16
CA LEU A 99 15.12 6.84 -25.02
C LEU A 99 14.15 7.48 -26.02
N LEU A 100 13.34 8.47 -25.62
CA LEU A 100 12.40 9.14 -26.53
C LEU A 100 13.13 9.95 -27.62
N LEU A 101 14.25 10.60 -27.30
CA LEU A 101 15.01 11.41 -28.25
C LEU A 101 15.88 10.57 -29.19
N PHE A 102 16.45 9.48 -28.69
CA PHE A 102 17.41 8.66 -29.43
C PHE A 102 16.83 7.34 -29.96
N SER A 103 15.56 7.03 -29.67
CA SER A 103 14.92 5.82 -30.20
C SER A 103 14.51 5.95 -31.65
N GLY A 104 14.67 4.85 -32.40
CA GLY A 104 14.09 4.72 -33.73
C GLY A 104 12.56 4.63 -33.69
N ALA A 105 11.92 4.90 -34.83
CA ALA A 105 10.45 4.95 -34.96
C ALA A 105 9.72 3.68 -34.48
N SER A 106 10.37 2.52 -34.57
CA SER A 106 9.80 1.23 -34.16
C SER A 106 9.47 1.15 -32.66
N ILE A 107 10.30 1.72 -31.79
CA ILE A 107 10.15 1.60 -30.33
C ILE A 107 9.69 2.90 -29.65
N LEU A 108 9.54 3.99 -30.42
CA LEU A 108 9.14 5.28 -29.88
C LEU A 108 7.80 5.21 -29.14
N ALA A 109 6.81 4.54 -29.73
CA ALA A 109 5.49 4.41 -29.12
C ALA A 109 5.53 3.59 -27.82
N ALA A 110 6.36 2.56 -27.76
CA ALA A 110 6.59 1.78 -26.53
C ALA A 110 7.25 2.63 -25.44
N ASN A 111 8.22 3.46 -25.80
CA ASN A 111 8.89 4.37 -24.85
C ASN A 111 7.93 5.45 -24.31
N VAL A 112 6.97 5.92 -25.11
CA VAL A 112 5.91 6.83 -24.63
C VAL A 112 5.03 6.15 -23.59
N ILE A 113 4.64 4.90 -23.82
CA ILE A 113 3.84 4.14 -22.85
C ILE A 113 4.68 3.83 -21.61
N LEU A 114 5.98 3.55 -21.74
CA LEU A 114 6.88 3.40 -20.61
C LEU A 114 6.94 4.66 -19.74
N ALA A 115 7.00 5.85 -20.37
CA ALA A 115 6.92 7.13 -19.66
C ALA A 115 5.61 7.26 -18.86
N LEU A 116 4.48 6.93 -19.49
CA LEU A 116 3.17 6.95 -18.84
C LEU A 116 3.08 5.91 -17.71
N ALA A 117 3.67 4.73 -17.88
CA ALA A 117 3.77 3.70 -16.86
C ALA A 117 4.51 4.21 -15.62
N SER A 118 5.64 4.89 -15.77
CA SER A 118 6.34 5.52 -14.64
C SER A 118 5.47 6.54 -13.90
N ILE A 119 4.67 7.35 -14.62
CA ILE A 119 3.71 8.29 -13.99
C ILE A 119 2.63 7.54 -13.22
N VAL A 120 2.04 6.50 -13.83
CA VAL A 120 0.98 5.69 -13.21
C VAL A 120 1.48 5.02 -11.93
N ALA A 121 2.70 4.47 -11.93
CA ALA A 121 3.29 3.89 -10.73
C ALA A 121 3.47 4.92 -9.60
N PHE A 122 3.96 6.12 -9.94
CA PHE A 122 4.08 7.20 -8.96
C PHE A 122 2.70 7.60 -8.41
N TYR A 123 1.73 7.85 -9.29
CA TYR A 123 0.35 8.15 -8.90
C TYR A 123 -0.24 7.07 -7.97
N GLY A 124 -0.07 5.80 -8.32
CA GLY A 124 -0.61 4.68 -7.55
C GLY A 124 -0.08 4.62 -6.12
N CYS A 125 1.20 4.93 -5.91
CA CYS A 125 1.80 4.93 -4.58
C CYS A 125 1.38 6.13 -3.73
N TYR A 126 1.26 7.32 -4.34
CA TYR A 126 1.03 8.57 -3.60
C TYR A 126 -0.44 8.88 -3.34
N LEU A 127 -1.31 8.58 -4.30
CA LEU A 127 -2.72 8.93 -4.21
C LEU A 127 -3.57 7.69 -3.94
N PHE A 128 -3.38 6.60 -4.68
CA PHE A 128 -4.26 5.44 -4.56
C PHE A 128 -3.98 4.59 -3.32
N LEU A 129 -2.72 4.24 -3.06
CA LEU A 129 -2.32 3.36 -1.96
C LEU A 129 -2.72 3.86 -0.55
N PRO A 130 -2.57 5.15 -0.18
CA PRO A 130 -3.01 5.62 1.13
C PRO A 130 -4.50 5.38 1.37
N HIS A 131 -5.33 5.67 0.38
CA HIS A 131 -6.78 5.48 0.48
C HIS A 131 -7.15 4.01 0.66
N ILE A 132 -6.57 3.14 -0.15
CA ILE A 132 -6.79 1.69 -0.05
C ILE A 132 -6.28 1.15 1.29
N TRP A 133 -5.09 1.55 1.73
CA TRP A 133 -4.53 1.05 2.98
C TRP A 133 -5.35 1.47 4.20
N VAL A 134 -5.79 2.73 4.28
CA VAL A 134 -6.64 3.22 5.38
C VAL A 134 -7.98 2.49 5.41
N TYR A 135 -8.59 2.26 4.25
CA TYR A 135 -9.84 1.51 4.14
C TYR A 135 -9.68 0.08 4.69
N PHE A 136 -8.66 -0.65 4.23
CA PHE A 136 -8.45 -2.03 4.69
C PHE A 136 -8.00 -2.12 6.14
N ASP A 137 -7.11 -1.25 6.60
CA ASP A 137 -6.63 -1.31 7.98
C ASP A 137 -7.74 -1.03 9.00
N SER A 138 -8.61 -0.06 8.72
CA SER A 138 -9.79 0.22 9.55
C SER A 138 -10.75 -0.98 9.60
N HIS A 139 -11.03 -1.62 8.45
CA HIS A 139 -11.88 -2.80 8.39
C HIS A 139 -11.27 -3.99 9.15
N PHE A 140 -9.96 -4.25 8.96
CA PHE A 140 -9.27 -5.30 9.70
C PHE A 140 -9.13 -4.98 11.21
N ALA A 141 -9.06 -3.71 11.61
CA ALA A 141 -9.08 -3.31 13.02
C ALA A 141 -10.39 -3.71 13.71
N VAL A 142 -11.54 -3.47 13.07
CA VAL A 142 -12.85 -3.91 13.59
C VAL A 142 -12.92 -5.43 13.72
N LEU A 143 -12.43 -6.17 12.71
CA LEU A 143 -12.39 -7.64 12.75
C LEU A 143 -11.48 -8.16 13.87
N ARG A 144 -10.32 -7.51 14.09
CA ARG A 144 -9.42 -7.83 15.20
C ARG A 144 -10.08 -7.58 16.56
N ALA A 145 -10.79 -6.47 16.72
CA ALA A 145 -11.53 -6.14 17.94
C ALA A 145 -12.65 -7.17 18.22
N LYS A 146 -13.46 -7.52 17.21
CA LYS A 146 -14.50 -8.56 17.32
C LYS A 146 -13.91 -9.94 17.67
N ARG A 147 -12.78 -10.33 17.07
CA ARG A 147 -12.08 -11.59 17.41
C ARG A 147 -11.57 -11.58 18.85
N LYS A 148 -11.01 -10.47 19.35
CA LYS A 148 -10.57 -10.34 20.76
C LYS A 148 -11.75 -10.40 21.73
N ALA A 149 -12.86 -9.74 21.41
CA ALA A 149 -14.10 -9.81 22.21
C ALA A 149 -14.65 -11.25 22.27
N ARG A 150 -14.61 -11.98 21.15
CA ARG A 150 -15.05 -13.39 21.08
C ARG A 150 -14.10 -14.38 21.77
N LYS A 151 -12.83 -14.00 21.98
CA LYS A 151 -11.81 -14.81 22.69
C LYS A 151 -11.71 -14.51 24.20
N LYS A 152 -12.33 -13.44 24.73
CA LYS A 152 -12.47 -13.30 26.19
C LYS A 152 -13.36 -14.44 26.67
N PRO A 153 -12.86 -15.39 27.48
CA PRO A 153 -13.66 -16.53 27.89
C PRO A 153 -14.78 -16.05 28.81
N ARG A 154 -15.93 -16.71 28.71
CA ARG A 154 -17.06 -16.73 29.66
C ARG A 154 -16.67 -17.27 31.06
N VAL A 155 -15.39 -17.21 31.44
CA VAL A 155 -14.82 -17.85 32.65
C VAL A 155 -14.81 -16.90 33.85
N LYS A 156 -15.06 -15.59 33.68
CA LYS A 156 -15.18 -14.69 34.85
C LYS A 156 -16.50 -14.81 35.61
N GLU A 157 -17.59 -15.26 34.98
CA GLU A 157 -18.88 -15.44 35.66
C GLU A 157 -18.96 -16.74 36.50
N ALA A 158 -18.04 -17.70 36.31
CA ALA A 158 -18.02 -18.93 37.10
C ALA A 158 -17.26 -18.79 38.43
N ASN A 159 -16.42 -17.75 38.59
CA ASN A 159 -15.54 -17.58 39.76
C ASN A 159 -16.00 -16.48 40.73
N GLU A 160 -17.19 -15.88 40.51
CA GLU A 160 -17.79 -14.92 41.46
C GLU A 160 -18.95 -15.53 42.27
N VAL A 161 -19.37 -16.77 41.96
CA VAL A 161 -20.54 -17.40 42.63
C VAL A 161 -20.14 -18.33 43.79
N GLU A 162 -18.84 -18.56 44.01
CA GLU A 162 -18.36 -19.55 45.00
C GLU A 162 -17.83 -18.96 46.31
N GLU A 163 -18.03 -17.66 46.56
CA GLU A 163 -17.66 -17.03 47.84
C GLU A 163 -18.88 -16.44 48.57
N TYR A 164 -19.93 -17.26 48.74
CA TYR A 164 -20.85 -17.07 49.87
C TYR A 164 -20.30 -17.87 51.05
N ILE A 165 -19.44 -17.21 51.82
CA ILE A 165 -19.00 -17.69 53.12
C ILE A 165 -20.24 -17.70 54.03
N PHE A 166 -20.76 -18.89 54.37
CA PHE A 166 -21.76 -19.00 55.42
C PHE A 166 -21.09 -18.68 56.76
N PHE A 167 -21.48 -17.55 57.35
CA PHE A 167 -21.06 -17.15 58.69
C PHE A 167 -21.69 -18.10 59.71
N GLY A 168 -20.88 -18.85 60.46
CA GLY A 168 -21.36 -19.63 61.62
C GLY A 168 -21.04 -21.12 61.66
N VAL A 169 -20.02 -21.61 60.95
CA VAL A 169 -19.47 -22.96 61.21
C VAL A 169 -17.96 -22.85 61.40
N ASN A 170 -17.56 -22.96 62.67
CA ASN A 170 -16.20 -23.07 63.23
C ASN A 170 -15.41 -21.77 63.55
N ASP A 171 -15.21 -21.58 64.85
CA ASP A 171 -13.90 -21.28 65.46
C ASP A 171 -12.77 -22.17 64.88
#